data_AF-A0A3D8TSI2-F1
#
_entry.id   AF-A0A3D8TSI2-F1
#
_cell.length_a   1.000
_cell.length_b   1.000
_cell.length_c   1.000
_cell.angle_alpha   90.00
_cell.angle_beta   90.00
_cell.angle_gamma   90.00
#
_symmetry.space_group_name_H-M   'P 1'
#
loop_
_entity.id
_entity.type
_entity.pdbx_description
1 polymer ?
#
loop_
_entity_poly.entity_id
_entity_poly.type
_entity_poly.pdbx_seq_one_letter_code
_entity_poly.pdbx_strand_id
1 'polypeptide(L)'
;MNIWMNAIVERLGTAYSNRFDSKAALIFLNDAYQNAIELMRELTIRESPESREFLRLFMTTRDLFVEQLVDRYPSNYNEIAARIEKIKALQKIGERDSYARKAI
;
A
#
# COMPACT_ATOMS: atom_id res chain seq x y z
N MET A 1 11.09 -5.89 -8.77
CA MET A 1 9.69 -5.71 -8.31
C MET A 1 9.09 -4.47 -8.95
N ASN A 2 7.77 -4.32 -8.93
CA ASN A 2 7.06 -3.25 -9.61
C ASN A 2 7.27 -1.90 -8.90
N ILE A 3 7.70 -0.87 -9.64
CA ILE A 3 7.88 0.52 -9.17
C ILE A 3 6.62 1.00 -8.44
N TRP A 4 5.44 0.56 -8.87
CA TRP A 4 4.16 0.92 -8.28
C TRP A 4 3.99 0.43 -6.84
N MET A 5 4.48 -0.77 -6.49
CA MET A 5 4.37 -1.27 -5.11
C MET A 5 5.15 -0.38 -4.13
N ASN A 6 6.34 0.07 -4.53
CA ASN A 6 7.17 0.96 -3.72
C ASN A 6 6.49 2.33 -3.54
N ALA A 7 6.02 2.88 -4.66
CA ALA A 7 5.26 4.12 -4.72
C ALA A 7 4.01 4.11 -3.83
N ILE A 8 3.28 2.99 -3.76
CA ILE A 8 2.09 2.82 -2.92
C ILE A 8 2.47 2.83 -1.43
N VAL A 9 3.49 2.06 -1.04
CA VAL A 9 3.93 1.96 0.36
C VAL A 9 4.39 3.30 0.91
N GLU A 10 5.19 4.04 0.14
CA GLU A 10 5.71 5.35 0.55
C GLU A 10 4.58 6.36 0.81
N ARG A 11 3.61 6.43 -0.12
CA ARG A 11 2.48 7.34 -0.01
C ARG A 11 1.54 6.96 1.13
N LEU A 12 1.30 5.66 1.34
CA LEU A 12 0.50 5.19 2.48
C LEU A 12 1.19 5.50 3.82
N GLY A 13 2.52 5.33 3.90
CA GLY A 13 3.30 5.72 5.09
C GLY A 13 3.27 7.23 5.34
N THR A 14 3.30 8.02 4.26
CA THR A 14 3.20 9.48 4.35
C THR A 14 1.81 9.93 4.81
N ALA A 15 0.74 9.30 4.30
CA ALA A 15 -0.62 9.54 4.76
C ALA A 15 -0.77 9.26 6.27
N TYR A 16 -0.24 8.12 6.74
CA TYR A 16 -0.22 7.75 8.17
C TYR A 16 0.54 8.75 9.04
N SER A 17 1.65 9.27 8.53
CA SER A 17 2.47 10.26 9.24
C SER A 17 1.76 11.62 9.32
N ASN A 18 1.07 12.01 8.24
CA ASN A 18 0.30 13.25 8.14
C ASN A 18 -1.15 13.14 8.65
N ARG A 19 -1.49 12.11 9.43
CA ARG A 19 -2.86 11.85 9.91
C ARG A 19 -3.56 13.00 10.64
N PHE A 20 -2.82 13.98 11.14
CA PHE A 20 -3.38 15.18 11.79
C PHE A 20 -3.81 16.27 10.79
N ASP A 21 -3.43 16.14 9.52
CA ASP A 21 -3.85 16.98 8.41
C ASP A 21 -4.65 16.12 7.42
N SER A 22 -5.97 16.16 7.55
CA SER A 22 -6.88 15.35 6.74
C SER A 22 -6.74 15.62 5.24
N LYS A 23 -6.45 16.87 4.85
CA LYS A 23 -6.29 17.23 3.44
C LYS A 23 -5.00 16.63 2.89
N ALA A 24 -3.90 16.76 3.62
CA ALA A 24 -2.64 16.14 3.21
C ALA A 24 -2.76 14.62 3.14
N ALA A 25 -3.34 13.99 4.16
CA ALA A 25 -3.53 12.54 4.20
C ALA A 25 -4.37 12.02 3.02
N LEU A 26 -5.46 12.71 2.66
CA LEU A 26 -6.30 12.33 1.52
C LEU A 26 -5.57 12.48 0.18
N ILE A 27 -4.71 13.48 0.00
CA ILE A 27 -3.89 13.64 -1.20
C ILE A 27 -2.96 12.42 -1.36
N PHE A 28 -2.24 12.04 -0.30
CA PHE A 28 -1.34 10.89 -0.35
C PHE A 28 -2.07 9.57 -0.59
N LEU A 29 -3.26 9.39 -0.01
CA LEU A 29 -4.10 8.21 -0.26
C LEU A 29 -4.60 8.14 -1.70
N ASN A 30 -5.01 9.28 -2.27
CA ASN A 30 -5.42 9.35 -3.66
C ASN A 30 -4.25 9.00 -4.60
N ASP A 31 -3.07 9.55 -4.36
CA ASP A 31 -1.89 9.23 -5.15
C ASP A 31 -1.52 7.74 -5.03
N ALA A 32 -1.59 7.16 -3.83
CA ALA A 32 -1.38 5.72 -3.62
C ALA A 32 -2.38 4.90 -4.46
N TYR A 33 -3.65 5.31 -4.50
CA TYR A 33 -4.68 4.65 -5.29
C TYR A 33 -4.44 4.74 -6.80
N GLN A 34 -3.96 5.87 -7.33
CA GLN A 34 -3.59 5.99 -8.74
C GLN A 34 -2.47 5.00 -9.11
N ASN A 35 -1.45 4.87 -8.26
CA ASN A 35 -0.39 3.87 -8.48
C ASN A 35 -0.93 2.44 -8.41
N ALA A 36 -1.95 2.16 -7.59
CA ALA A 36 -2.60 0.86 -7.55
C ALA A 36 -3.34 0.55 -8.86
N ILE A 37 -3.91 1.56 -9.53
CA ILE A 37 -4.50 1.40 -10.86
C ILE A 37 -3.43 1.04 -11.89
N GLU A 38 -2.29 1.73 -11.89
CA GLU A 38 -1.18 1.39 -12.79
C GLU A 38 -0.61 0.00 -12.51
N LEU A 39 -0.48 -0.38 -11.23
CA LEU A 39 -0.12 -1.74 -10.84
C LEU A 39 -1.12 -2.75 -11.40
N MET A 40 -2.43 -2.53 -11.24
CA MET A 40 -3.46 -3.43 -11.80
C MET A 40 -3.33 -3.58 -13.32
N ARG A 41 -3.08 -2.49 -14.05
CA ARG A 41 -2.88 -2.52 -15.51
C ARG A 41 -1.66 -3.36 -15.91
N GLU A 42 -0.56 -3.26 -15.18
CA GLU A 42 0.62 -4.08 -15.43
C GLU A 42 0.41 -5.56 -15.07
N LEU A 43 -0.42 -5.85 -14.06
CA LEU A 43 -0.76 -7.21 -13.67
C LEU A 43 -1.64 -7.94 -14.69
N THR A 44 -2.46 -7.22 -15.46
CA THR A 44 -3.15 -7.81 -16.63
C THR A 44 -2.18 -8.43 -17.66
N ILE A 45 -0.90 -8.05 -17.63
CA ILE A 45 0.16 -8.57 -18.50
C ILE A 45 0.98 -9.67 -17.77
N ARG A 46 1.12 -9.60 -16.44
CA ARG A 46 1.86 -10.58 -15.62
C ARG A 46 1.14 -10.81 -14.28
N GLU A 47 0.30 -11.84 -14.20
CA GLU A 47 -0.35 -12.20 -12.94
C GLU A 47 0.66 -12.80 -11.94
N SER A 48 0.94 -12.07 -10.85
CA SER A 48 1.62 -12.60 -9.66
C SER A 48 0.61 -12.69 -8.52
N PRO A 49 0.45 -13.86 -7.86
CA PRO A 49 -0.38 -14.01 -6.66
C PRO A 49 -0.03 -12.99 -5.56
N GLU A 50 1.25 -12.68 -5.40
CA GLU A 50 1.78 -11.75 -4.41
C GLU A 50 1.29 -10.32 -4.67
N SER A 51 1.24 -9.92 -5.94
CA SER A 51 0.80 -8.58 -6.33
C SER A 51 -0.72 -8.42 -6.17
N ARG A 52 -1.49 -9.49 -6.39
CA ARG A 52 -2.93 -9.53 -6.07
C ARG A 52 -3.18 -9.39 -4.57
N GLU A 53 -2.44 -10.13 -3.76
CA GLU A 53 -2.56 -10.05 -2.31
C GLU A 53 -2.12 -8.68 -1.77
N PHE A 54 -1.07 -8.09 -2.35
CA PHE A 54 -0.65 -6.73 -2.04
C PHE A 54 -1.76 -5.72 -2.30
N LEU A 55 -2.38 -5.75 -3.49
CA LEU A 55 -3.49 -4.86 -3.84
C LEU A 55 -4.68 -5.03 -2.91
N ARG A 56 -5.04 -6.29 -2.58
CA ARG A 56 -6.12 -6.58 -1.64
C ARG A 56 -5.85 -5.94 -0.28
N LEU A 57 -4.67 -6.15 0.30
CA LEU A 57 -4.29 -5.56 1.58
C LEU A 57 -4.23 -4.03 1.51
N PHE A 58 -3.74 -3.46 0.41
CA PHE A 58 -3.75 -2.01 0.20
C PHE A 58 -5.17 -1.44 0.23
N MET A 59 -6.11 -1.98 -0.54
CA MET A 59 -7.50 -1.49 -0.59
C MET A 59 -8.15 -1.57 0.80
N THR A 60 -8.02 -2.70 1.48
CA THR A 60 -8.55 -2.90 2.83
C THR A 60 -7.92 -1.95 3.86
N THR A 61 -6.64 -1.59 3.69
CA THR A 61 -5.96 -0.63 4.59
C THR A 61 -6.39 0.80 4.29
N ARG A 62 -6.52 1.17 3.02
CA ARG A 62 -7.02 2.48 2.58
C ARG A 62 -8.42 2.74 3.13
N ASP A 63 -9.34 1.78 2.98
CA ASP A 63 -10.73 1.96 3.39
C ASP A 63 -10.84 2.18 4.90
N LEU A 64 -10.13 1.34 5.68
CA LEU A 64 -10.01 1.56 7.12
C LEU A 64 -9.38 2.91 7.44
N PHE A 65 -8.32 3.32 6.73
CA PHE A 65 -7.70 4.62 6.95
C PHE A 65 -8.67 5.77 6.72
N VAL A 66 -9.46 5.72 5.66
CA VAL A 66 -10.47 6.74 5.34
C VAL A 66 -11.55 6.79 6.42
N GLU A 67 -12.03 5.63 6.90
CA GLU A 67 -12.96 5.56 8.03
C GLU A 67 -12.37 6.22 9.29
N GLN A 68 -11.10 5.97 9.57
CA GLN A 68 -10.42 6.54 10.75
C GLN A 68 -9.99 8.00 10.58
N LEU A 69 -9.80 8.51 9.36
CA LEU A 69 -9.56 9.94 9.14
C LEU A 69 -10.77 10.79 9.56
N VAL A 70 -11.97 10.20 9.56
CA VAL A 70 -13.20 10.84 10.04
C VAL A 70 -13.29 10.77 11.56
N ASP A 71 -12.72 9.74 12.20
CA ASP A 71 -12.82 9.47 13.63
C ASP A 71 -11.48 9.65 14.38
N ARG A 72 -11.37 10.70 15.19
CA ARG A 72 -10.07 11.21 15.70
C ARG A 72 -9.48 10.41 16.88
N TYR A 73 -9.93 9.18 17.16
CA TYR A 73 -9.51 8.43 18.35
C TYR A 73 -8.24 7.58 18.14
N PRO A 74 -7.22 7.67 19.02
CA PRO A 74 -5.93 6.97 18.88
C PRO A 74 -6.01 5.43 18.83
N SER A 75 -7.02 4.82 19.44
CA SER A 75 -7.15 3.35 19.54
C SER A 75 -7.25 2.66 18.18
N ASN A 76 -7.80 3.36 17.19
CA ASN A 76 -8.09 2.76 15.89
C ASN A 76 -6.89 2.82 14.92
N TYR A 77 -5.84 3.57 15.26
CA TYR A 77 -4.66 3.77 14.40
C TYR A 77 -3.63 2.64 14.52
N ASN A 78 -3.62 1.90 15.63
CA ASN A 78 -2.71 0.76 15.81
C ASN A 78 -2.98 -0.36 14.79
N GLU A 79 -4.25 -0.55 14.42
CA GLU A 79 -4.62 -1.53 13.41
C GLU A 79 -4.10 -1.14 12.01
N ILE A 80 -4.21 0.14 11.66
CA ILE A 80 -3.68 0.69 10.41
C ILE A 80 -2.17 0.49 10.34
N ALA A 81 -1.45 0.81 11.42
CA ALA A 81 0.00 0.61 11.50
C ALA A 81 0.39 -0.85 11.26
N ALA A 82 -0.30 -1.79 11.91
CA ALA A 82 -0.05 -3.22 11.74
C ALA A 82 -0.31 -3.70 10.29
N ARG A 83 -1.34 -3.16 9.62
CA ARG A 83 -1.63 -3.50 8.22
C ARG A 83 -0.59 -2.94 7.25
N ILE A 84 -0.09 -1.72 7.49
CA ILE A 84 1.01 -1.14 6.71
C ILE A 84 2.27 -2.02 6.79
N GLU A 85 2.60 -2.55 7.97
CA GLU A 85 3.74 -3.46 8.11
C GLU A 85 3.55 -4.78 7.34
N LYS A 86 2.32 -5.31 7.27
CA LYS A 86 2.02 -6.48 6.43
C LYS A 86 2.22 -6.18 4.94
N ILE A 87 1.81 -5.01 4.47
CA ILE A 87 2.02 -4.57 3.08
C ILE A 87 3.52 -4.46 2.76
N LYS A 88 4.32 -3.88 3.68
CA LYS A 88 5.80 -3.82 3.56
C LYS A 88 6.45 -5.20 3.52
N ALA A 89 5.92 -6.17 4.26
CA ALA A 89 6.45 -7.53 4.23
C ALA A 89 6.24 -8.20 2.85
N LEU A 90 5.05 -8.06 2.26
CA LEU A 90 4.76 -8.56 0.91
C LEU A 90 5.63 -7.90 -0.17
N GLN A 91 5.86 -6.59 -0.03
CA GLN A 91 6.82 -5.86 -0.86
C GLN A 91 8.22 -6.52 -0.81
N LYS A 92 8.75 -6.80 0.38
CA LYS A 92 10.07 -7.43 0.51
C LYS A 92 10.15 -8.85 -0.07
N ILE A 93 9.07 -9.62 0.00
CA ILE A 93 9.01 -10.97 -0.57
C ILE A 93 9.08 -10.91 -2.10
N GLY A 94 8.29 -10.05 -2.73
CA GLY A 94 8.31 -9.88 -4.19
C GLY A 94 9.66 -9.37 -4.74
N GLU A 95 10.43 -8.63 -3.93
CA GLU A 95 11.80 -8.24 -4.27
C GLU A 95 12.73 -9.47 -4.32
N ARG A 96 12.74 -10.31 -3.28
CA ARG A 96 13.60 -11.49 -3.19
C ARG A 96 13.37 -12.47 -4.35
N ASP A 97 12.12 -12.74 -4.70
CA ASP A 97 11.77 -13.65 -5.80
C ASP A 97 12.13 -13.08 -7.19
N SER A 98 12.16 -11.75 -7.32
CA SER A 98 12.58 -11.07 -8.54
C SER A 98 14.10 -11.12 -8.75
N TYR A 99 14.90 -11.15 -7.68
CA TYR A 99 16.35 -11.29 -7.78
C TYR A 99 16.76 -12.74 -8.04
N ALA A 100 16.10 -13.71 -7.39
CA ALA A 100 16.36 -15.14 -7.60
C ALA A 100 16.12 -15.57 -9.07
N ARG A 101 15.10 -15.02 -9.74
CA ARG A 101 14.79 -15.32 -11.15
C ARG A 101 15.73 -14.67 -12.18
N LYS A 102 16.56 -13.70 -11.79
CA LYS A 102 17.54 -13.04 -12.68
C LYS A 102 18.95 -13.66 -12.59
N ALA A 103 19.18 -14.56 -11.63
CA ALA A 103 20.48 -15.17 -11.35
C ALA A 103 20.66 -16.56 -11.97
N ILE A 104 19.75 -16.98 -12.86
CA ILE A 104 19.77 -18.21 -13.65
C ILE A 104 19.77 -17.80 -15.12
#